data_AF-A0A5B9M6F1-F1
#
_entry.id   AF-A0A5B9M6F1-F1
#
_cell.length_a   1.000
_cell.length_b   1.000
_cell.length_c   1.000
_cell.angle_alpha   90.00
_cell.angle_beta   90.00
_cell.angle_gamma   90.00
#
_symmetry.space_group_name_H-M   'P 1'
#
loop_
_entity.id
_entity.type
_entity.pdbx_description
1 polymer ?
#
loop_
_entity_poly.entity_id
_entity_poly.type
_entity_poly.pdbx_seq_one_letter_code
_entity_poly.pdbx_strand_id
1 'polypeptide(L)'
;MYRMRVIEVFKGRPKLADSVIEVASIKELPRDATFWIVGYGEAPTEWDSPEQVSTKALSYLRGLSRLPERGPRRLGYFLRFLQHGDELVAADAYNEFAEATLEDIAAVADQLDREWVISQLRDASVPVHRRRLCWTFLSQCGTAADASLFDEMLRKREVDATFDPGMDAAIACFIALAGERGLGRVEQAYLASSDAEYLDSFAAINAIRVHGTQLKVLPRERLAAALRLMLCRPTLADLVIPDLARWGDWSMIDRVAKLFEEANEEARFVKPAAVLYLKTCPLPAAAEALERLRAIDAQTVQAAEASMRFYNGPTTVPVPPPSDDDASSGLQAP
;
A
#
# COMPACT_ATOMS: atom_id res chain seq x y z
N MET A 1 0.75 -32.78 25.24
CA MET A 1 -0.48 -32.96 24.44
C MET A 1 -1.66 -32.52 25.27
N TYR A 2 -2.51 -31.65 24.73
CA TYR A 2 -3.74 -31.18 25.34
C TYR A 2 -4.92 -31.79 24.59
N ARG A 3 -5.94 -32.24 25.32
CA ARG A 3 -7.21 -32.70 24.76
C ARG A 3 -8.19 -31.54 24.77
N MET A 4 -8.64 -31.12 23.60
CA MET A 4 -9.48 -29.94 23.43
C MET A 4 -10.80 -30.34 22.79
N ARG A 5 -11.91 -29.88 23.36
CA ARG A 5 -13.23 -30.04 22.75
C ARG A 5 -13.44 -28.96 21.70
N VAL A 6 -13.76 -29.37 20.48
CA VAL A 6 -14.11 -28.46 19.39
C VAL A 6 -15.53 -27.97 19.61
N ILE A 7 -15.69 -26.69 19.88
CA ILE A 7 -17.00 -26.06 20.10
C ILE A 7 -17.64 -25.58 18.79
N GLU A 8 -16.84 -25.27 17.77
CA GLU A 8 -17.30 -24.70 16.51
C GLU A 8 -16.25 -24.92 15.41
N VAL A 9 -16.71 -25.09 14.15
CA VAL A 9 -15.84 -25.23 12.97
C VAL A 9 -16.17 -24.11 11.99
N PHE A 10 -15.25 -23.18 11.80
CA PHE A 10 -15.43 -22.04 10.90
C PHE A 10 -15.17 -22.37 9.43
N LYS A 11 -14.22 -23.28 9.16
CA LYS A 11 -13.83 -23.70 7.82
C LYS A 11 -13.33 -25.14 7.84
N GLY A 12 -13.56 -25.88 6.76
CA GLY A 12 -13.08 -27.26 6.62
C GLY A 12 -14.15 -28.28 7.00
N ARG A 13 -13.82 -29.22 7.90
CA ARG A 13 -14.60 -30.45 8.16
C ARG A 13 -15.67 -30.24 9.24
N PRO A 14 -16.96 -30.11 8.90
CA PRO A 14 -17.99 -29.80 9.91
C PRO A 14 -18.18 -30.91 10.95
N LYS A 15 -17.82 -32.14 10.61
CA LYS A 15 -17.88 -33.32 11.51
C LYS A 15 -16.95 -33.21 12.72
N LEU A 16 -16.00 -32.28 12.72
CA LEU A 16 -15.15 -32.03 13.88
C LEU A 16 -15.89 -31.30 15.00
N ALA A 17 -17.03 -30.68 14.73
CA ALA A 17 -17.85 -30.06 15.77
C ALA A 17 -18.21 -31.09 16.85
N ASP A 18 -18.11 -30.68 18.12
CA ASP A 18 -18.29 -31.50 19.33
C ASP A 18 -17.31 -32.67 19.51
N SER A 19 -16.32 -32.82 18.62
CA SER A 19 -15.24 -33.82 18.78
C SER A 19 -14.17 -33.36 19.76
N VAL A 20 -13.31 -34.29 20.18
CA VAL A 20 -12.09 -33.99 20.93
C VAL A 20 -10.89 -34.18 20.03
N ILE A 21 -10.04 -33.15 19.92
CA ILE A 21 -8.76 -33.19 19.21
C ILE A 21 -7.61 -33.19 20.20
N GLU A 22 -6.47 -33.74 19.78
CA GLU A 22 -5.22 -33.68 20.55
C GLU A 22 -4.26 -32.71 19.89
N VAL A 23 -3.83 -31.70 20.65
CA VAL A 23 -2.98 -30.63 20.14
C VAL A 23 -1.71 -30.52 20.98
N ALA A 24 -0.57 -30.42 20.30
CA ALA A 24 0.70 -30.15 20.95
C ALA A 24 0.82 -28.64 21.25
N SER A 25 1.33 -28.31 22.42
CA SER A 25 1.67 -26.93 22.77
C SER A 25 2.93 -26.94 23.62
N ILE A 26 3.82 -25.99 23.33
CA ILE A 26 5.04 -25.72 24.11
C ILE A 26 4.70 -24.86 25.34
N LYS A 27 3.61 -24.09 25.28
CA LYS A 27 3.12 -23.23 26.36
C LYS A 27 2.08 -23.97 27.21
N GLU A 28 1.99 -23.61 28.48
CA GLU A 28 0.90 -24.06 29.36
C GLU A 28 -0.41 -23.39 28.97
N LEU A 29 -1.48 -24.17 28.81
CA LEU A 29 -2.78 -23.69 28.36
C LEU A 29 -3.80 -23.73 29.51
N PRO A 30 -4.50 -22.62 29.82
CA PRO A 30 -5.56 -22.61 30.81
C PRO A 30 -6.71 -23.56 30.44
N ARG A 31 -7.22 -24.32 31.42
CA ARG A 31 -8.22 -25.39 31.19
C ARG A 31 -9.62 -24.88 30.79
N ASP A 32 -9.98 -23.67 31.18
CA ASP A 32 -11.29 -23.07 30.94
C ASP A 32 -11.24 -21.90 29.94
N ALA A 33 -10.20 -21.85 29.12
CA ALA A 33 -10.06 -20.86 28.06
C ALA A 33 -10.56 -21.38 26.71
N THR A 34 -10.94 -20.46 25.83
CA THR A 34 -11.27 -20.76 24.43
C THR A 34 -10.05 -20.49 23.56
N PHE A 35 -9.83 -21.32 22.55
CA PHE A 35 -8.68 -21.20 21.66
C PHE A 35 -9.11 -21.25 20.20
N TRP A 36 -8.45 -20.47 19.36
CA TRP A 36 -8.44 -20.59 17.90
C TRP A 36 -7.33 -21.56 17.49
N ILE A 37 -7.65 -22.46 16.57
CA ILE A 37 -6.74 -23.52 16.11
C ILE A 37 -6.95 -23.72 14.62
N VAL A 38 -5.85 -23.76 13.88
CA VAL A 38 -5.82 -24.12 12.46
C VAL A 38 -5.22 -25.52 12.33
N GLY A 39 -5.75 -26.32 11.40
CA GLY A 39 -5.23 -27.64 11.10
C GLY A 39 -5.00 -27.83 9.61
N TYR A 40 -3.88 -28.48 9.26
CA TYR A 40 -3.50 -28.78 7.88
C TYR A 40 -3.40 -30.28 7.64
N GLY A 41 -3.46 -30.69 6.38
CA GLY A 41 -3.36 -32.09 5.99
C GLY A 41 -4.65 -32.89 6.23
N GLU A 42 -4.78 -33.99 5.47
CA GLU A 42 -6.01 -34.77 5.48
C GLU A 42 -6.03 -35.92 6.49
N ALA A 43 -4.91 -36.63 6.68
CA ALA A 43 -4.78 -37.70 7.66
C ALA A 43 -3.29 -38.08 7.87
N PRO A 44 -2.71 -37.87 9.07
CA PRO A 44 -3.27 -37.14 10.20
C PRO A 44 -3.37 -35.64 9.92
N THR A 45 -4.32 -34.95 10.57
CA THR A 45 -4.34 -33.48 10.57
C THR A 45 -3.27 -32.98 11.54
N GLU A 46 -2.40 -32.12 11.04
CA GLU A 46 -1.38 -31.42 11.81
C GLU A 46 -1.98 -30.13 12.34
N TRP A 47 -2.03 -29.99 13.66
CA TRP A 47 -2.63 -28.84 14.34
C TRP A 47 -1.55 -27.81 14.70
N ASP A 48 -1.82 -26.55 14.39
CA ASP A 48 -1.01 -25.42 14.84
C ASP A 48 -1.09 -25.22 16.36
N SER A 49 -0.19 -24.39 16.87
CA SER A 49 -0.21 -23.95 18.27
C SER A 49 -1.53 -23.22 18.58
N PRO A 50 -2.28 -23.61 19.62
CA PRO A 50 -3.51 -22.94 19.99
C PRO A 50 -3.29 -21.48 20.41
N GLU A 51 -4.08 -20.58 19.87
CA GLU A 51 -4.08 -19.17 20.24
C GLU A 51 -5.30 -18.88 21.12
N GLN A 52 -5.08 -18.35 22.32
CA GLN A 52 -6.19 -18.05 23.23
C GLN A 52 -7.04 -16.91 22.67
N VAL A 53 -8.36 -17.10 22.61
CA VAL A 53 -9.31 -16.08 22.17
C VAL A 53 -10.24 -15.65 23.29
N SER A 54 -10.55 -14.36 23.33
CA SER A 54 -11.53 -13.83 24.28
C SER A 54 -12.96 -14.17 23.85
N THR A 55 -13.91 -14.01 24.78
CA THR A 55 -15.35 -14.13 24.47
C THR A 55 -15.80 -13.09 23.43
N LYS A 56 -15.17 -11.91 23.41
CA LYS A 56 -15.46 -10.85 22.43
C LYS A 56 -14.96 -11.26 21.04
N ALA A 57 -13.73 -11.77 20.95
CA ALA A 57 -13.17 -12.31 19.72
C ALA A 57 -14.00 -13.48 19.16
N LEU A 58 -14.46 -14.40 20.02
CA LEU A 58 -15.34 -15.48 19.58
C LEU A 58 -16.67 -14.96 19.00
N SER A 59 -17.28 -13.96 19.65
CA SER A 59 -18.53 -13.35 19.16
C SER A 59 -18.32 -12.65 17.81
N TYR A 60 -17.18 -11.99 17.65
CA TYR A 60 -16.75 -11.36 16.40
C TYR A 60 -16.57 -12.38 15.27
N LEU A 61 -15.83 -13.47 15.51
CA LEU A 61 -15.55 -14.52 14.52
C LEU A 61 -16.85 -15.16 14.00
N ARG A 62 -17.81 -15.41 14.90
CA ARG A 62 -19.16 -15.93 14.54
C ARG A 62 -19.89 -15.04 13.54
N GLY A 63 -19.73 -13.73 13.65
CA GLY A 63 -20.33 -12.78 12.72
C GLY A 63 -19.78 -12.87 11.30
N LEU A 64 -18.52 -13.31 11.13
CA LEU A 64 -17.86 -13.38 9.82
C LEU A 64 -18.54 -14.34 8.84
N SER A 65 -19.13 -15.43 9.35
CA SER A 65 -19.84 -16.44 8.54
C SER A 65 -21.02 -15.90 7.73
N ARG A 66 -21.52 -14.71 8.07
CA ARG A 66 -22.69 -14.07 7.44
C ARG A 66 -22.31 -12.95 6.47
N LEU A 67 -21.02 -12.64 6.36
CA LEU A 67 -20.54 -11.54 5.53
C LEU A 67 -20.31 -11.99 4.09
N PRO A 68 -20.50 -11.10 3.11
CA PRO A 68 -20.00 -11.37 1.77
C PRO A 68 -18.47 -11.49 1.79
N GLU A 69 -17.92 -12.08 0.74
CA GLU A 69 -16.47 -12.26 0.59
C GLU A 69 -15.72 -10.92 0.57
N ARG A 70 -16.26 -9.91 -0.12
CA ARG A 70 -15.68 -8.57 -0.27
C ARG A 70 -16.76 -7.49 -0.37
N GLY A 71 -16.34 -6.23 -0.44
CA GLY A 71 -17.19 -5.07 -0.75
C GLY A 71 -17.64 -4.26 0.47
N PRO A 72 -18.37 -3.16 0.26
CA PRO A 72 -18.65 -2.16 1.29
C PRO A 72 -19.51 -2.70 2.45
N ARG A 73 -20.40 -3.67 2.19
CA ARG A 73 -21.19 -4.32 3.26
C ARG A 73 -20.28 -5.07 4.25
N ARG A 74 -19.22 -5.69 3.74
CA ARG A 74 -18.21 -6.36 4.57
C ARG A 74 -17.46 -5.32 5.40
N LEU A 75 -16.99 -4.24 4.77
CA LEU A 75 -16.29 -3.16 5.48
C LEU A 75 -17.14 -2.48 6.55
N GLY A 76 -18.43 -2.24 6.31
CA GLY A 76 -19.35 -1.71 7.32
C GLY A 76 -19.50 -2.62 8.55
N TYR A 77 -19.22 -3.93 8.44
CA TYR A 77 -19.10 -4.80 9.60
C TYR A 77 -17.81 -4.51 10.39
N PHE A 78 -16.65 -4.52 9.71
CA PHE A 78 -15.34 -4.36 10.34
C PHE A 78 -15.10 -2.96 10.90
N LEU A 79 -15.78 -1.94 10.35
CA LEU A 79 -15.65 -0.56 10.80
C LEU A 79 -15.93 -0.39 12.30
N ARG A 80 -16.89 -1.14 12.84
CA ARG A 80 -17.25 -1.13 14.27
C ARG A 80 -16.16 -1.70 15.18
N PHE A 81 -15.17 -2.37 14.60
CA PHE A 81 -14.13 -3.11 15.30
C PHE A 81 -12.74 -2.50 15.19
N LEU A 82 -12.55 -1.46 14.36
CA LEU A 82 -11.27 -0.74 14.24
C LEU A 82 -10.75 -0.18 15.56
N GLN A 83 -11.66 0.22 16.46
CA GLN A 83 -11.36 0.78 17.78
C GLN A 83 -11.52 -0.25 18.92
N HIS A 84 -11.65 -1.53 18.58
CA HIS A 84 -11.99 -2.55 19.57
C HIS A 84 -10.80 -2.80 20.51
N GLY A 85 -11.06 -2.92 21.83
CA GLY A 85 -10.01 -3.15 22.83
C GLY A 85 -9.46 -4.59 22.88
N ASP A 86 -9.86 -5.45 21.96
CA ASP A 86 -9.31 -6.80 21.79
C ASP A 86 -8.42 -6.77 20.56
N GLU A 87 -7.15 -7.11 20.74
CA GLU A 87 -6.10 -6.94 19.74
C GLU A 87 -6.37 -7.77 18.47
N LEU A 88 -6.82 -9.02 18.63
CA LEU A 88 -7.16 -9.90 17.50
C LEU A 88 -8.28 -9.28 16.66
N VAL A 89 -9.32 -8.76 17.32
CA VAL A 89 -10.48 -8.16 16.66
C VAL A 89 -10.08 -6.87 15.93
N ALA A 90 -9.29 -6.00 16.57
CA ALA A 90 -8.85 -4.74 15.96
C ALA A 90 -7.82 -4.96 14.84
N ALA A 91 -6.96 -5.96 14.96
CA ALA A 91 -5.98 -6.33 13.93
C ALA A 91 -6.66 -6.92 12.69
N ASP A 92 -7.62 -7.84 12.88
CA ASP A 92 -8.38 -8.43 11.76
C ASP A 92 -9.23 -7.37 11.06
N ALA A 93 -9.91 -6.50 11.81
CA ALA A 93 -10.64 -5.37 11.24
C ALA A 93 -9.72 -4.42 10.44
N TYR A 94 -8.51 -4.16 10.93
CA TYR A 94 -7.52 -3.38 10.19
C TYR A 94 -7.12 -4.07 8.87
N ASN A 95 -6.81 -5.37 8.91
CA ASN A 95 -6.36 -6.14 7.75
C ASN A 95 -7.40 -6.13 6.63
N GLU A 96 -8.68 -6.21 6.99
CA GLU A 96 -9.79 -6.16 6.03
C GLU A 96 -9.86 -4.84 5.28
N PHE A 97 -9.54 -3.73 5.93
CA PHE A 97 -9.40 -2.43 5.26
C PHE A 97 -8.08 -2.28 4.51
N ALA A 98 -7.00 -2.92 4.96
CA ALA A 98 -5.72 -2.91 4.26
C ALA A 98 -5.77 -3.65 2.91
N GLU A 99 -6.64 -4.67 2.78
CA GLU A 99 -6.89 -5.40 1.54
C GLU A 99 -8.00 -4.78 0.67
N ALA A 100 -8.77 -3.84 1.21
CA ALA A 100 -9.90 -3.23 0.53
C ALA A 100 -9.48 -2.31 -0.62
N THR A 101 -10.37 -2.21 -1.62
CA THR A 101 -10.21 -1.20 -2.66
C THR A 101 -10.60 0.19 -2.13
N LEU A 102 -9.99 1.25 -2.65
CA LEU A 102 -10.41 2.62 -2.30
C LEU A 102 -11.86 2.91 -2.66
N GLU A 103 -12.41 2.24 -3.68
CA GLU A 103 -13.83 2.33 -4.03
C GLU A 103 -14.74 1.78 -2.93
N ASP A 104 -14.41 0.61 -2.38
CA ASP A 104 -15.16 0.03 -1.26
C ASP A 104 -15.04 0.87 0.02
N ILE A 105 -13.85 1.44 0.28
CA ILE A 105 -13.63 2.35 1.42
C ILE A 105 -14.44 3.64 1.24
N ALA A 106 -14.45 4.22 0.04
CA ALA A 106 -15.23 5.42 -0.27
C ALA A 106 -16.73 5.17 -0.07
N ALA A 107 -17.22 3.97 -0.38
CA ALA A 107 -18.61 3.58 -0.21
C ALA A 107 -19.05 3.44 1.26
N VAL A 108 -18.13 3.47 2.23
CA VAL A 108 -18.43 3.52 3.68
C VAL A 108 -17.92 4.81 4.34
N ALA A 109 -17.57 5.83 3.55
CA ALA A 109 -16.95 7.05 4.05
C ALA A 109 -17.83 7.83 5.03
N ASP A 110 -19.15 7.76 4.86
CA ASP A 110 -20.16 8.41 5.70
C ASP A 110 -20.24 7.81 7.12
N GLN A 111 -19.71 6.60 7.30
CA GLN A 111 -19.68 5.90 8.59
C GLN A 111 -18.33 6.05 9.29
N LEU A 112 -17.30 6.59 8.63
CA LEU A 112 -15.98 6.77 9.22
C LEU A 112 -16.01 7.81 10.35
N ASP A 113 -15.43 7.46 11.48
CA ASP A 113 -15.23 8.38 12.60
C ASP A 113 -14.02 9.31 12.32
N ARG A 114 -14.30 10.48 11.73
CA ARG A 114 -13.29 11.49 11.38
C ARG A 114 -12.48 11.93 12.61
N GLU A 115 -13.10 12.11 13.77
CA GLU A 115 -12.40 12.57 14.97
C GLU A 115 -11.42 11.51 15.47
N TRP A 116 -11.84 10.25 15.50
CA TRP A 116 -10.94 9.14 15.81
C TRP A 116 -9.80 9.06 14.82
N VAL A 117 -10.06 9.12 13.50
CA VAL A 117 -9.00 9.08 12.48
C VAL A 117 -7.95 10.16 12.71
N ILE A 118 -8.38 11.41 12.97
CA ILE A 118 -7.48 12.53 13.26
C ILE A 118 -6.66 12.26 14.54
N SER A 119 -7.28 11.68 15.57
CA SER A 119 -6.57 11.32 16.80
C SER A 119 -5.46 10.29 16.54
N GLN A 120 -5.72 9.28 15.70
CA GLN A 120 -4.75 8.24 15.37
C GLN A 120 -3.57 8.78 14.56
N LEU A 121 -3.81 9.74 13.67
CA LEU A 121 -2.74 10.39 12.91
C LEU A 121 -1.77 11.16 13.83
N ARG A 122 -2.30 11.79 14.88
CA ARG A 122 -1.52 12.57 15.85
C ARG A 122 -0.75 11.72 16.86
N ASP A 123 -1.20 10.49 17.11
CA ASP A 123 -0.56 9.58 18.05
C ASP A 123 0.78 9.04 17.49
N ALA A 124 1.86 9.27 18.23
CA ALA A 124 3.19 8.79 17.87
C ALA A 124 3.32 7.26 18.01
N SER A 125 2.54 6.66 18.91
CA SER A 125 2.59 5.22 19.21
C SER A 125 1.92 4.36 18.14
N VAL A 126 1.06 4.96 17.30
CA VAL A 126 0.39 4.26 16.21
C VAL A 126 1.44 3.77 15.20
N PRO A 127 1.46 2.47 14.85
CA PRO A 127 2.37 1.96 13.83
C PRO A 127 2.14 2.62 12.46
N VAL A 128 3.22 2.79 11.68
CA VAL A 128 3.15 3.50 10.39
C VAL A 128 2.13 2.91 9.42
N HIS A 129 1.96 1.58 9.39
CA HIS A 129 0.97 0.93 8.52
C HIS A 129 -0.47 1.33 8.89
N ARG A 130 -0.79 1.41 10.20
CA ARG A 130 -2.08 1.94 10.69
C ARG A 130 -2.24 3.41 10.40
N ARG A 131 -1.17 4.20 10.53
CA ARG A 131 -1.17 5.62 10.17
C ARG A 131 -1.47 5.85 8.69
N ARG A 132 -0.87 5.06 7.79
CA ARG A 132 -1.18 5.09 6.34
C ARG A 132 -2.66 4.83 6.07
N LEU A 133 -3.27 3.84 6.73
CA LEU A 133 -4.70 3.60 6.58
C LEU A 133 -5.55 4.77 7.11
N CYS A 134 -5.14 5.40 8.21
CA CYS A 134 -5.83 6.58 8.72
C CYS A 134 -5.78 7.76 7.73
N TRP A 135 -4.67 7.97 7.02
CA TRP A 135 -4.62 8.94 5.92
C TRP A 135 -5.58 8.60 4.79
N THR A 136 -5.67 7.32 4.43
CA THR A 136 -6.65 6.83 3.46
C THR A 136 -8.08 7.15 3.91
N PHE A 137 -8.44 6.86 5.18
CA PHE A 137 -9.75 7.22 5.72
C PHE A 137 -10.01 8.72 5.69
N LEU A 138 -9.04 9.52 6.12
CA LEU A 138 -9.16 10.97 6.12
C LEU A 138 -9.33 11.54 4.70
N SER A 139 -8.76 10.90 3.67
CA SER A 139 -8.99 11.30 2.27
C SER A 139 -10.45 11.13 1.82
N GLN A 140 -11.22 10.28 2.50
CA GLN A 140 -12.63 10.00 2.18
C GLN A 140 -13.61 10.78 3.07
N CYS A 141 -13.35 10.86 4.37
CA CYS A 141 -14.26 11.52 5.33
C CYS A 141 -13.82 12.93 5.76
N GLY A 142 -12.62 13.36 5.36
CA GLY A 142 -12.05 14.64 5.72
C GLY A 142 -12.64 15.82 4.95
N THR A 143 -12.23 17.00 5.38
CA THR A 143 -12.62 18.30 4.82
C THR A 143 -11.38 19.08 4.39
N ALA A 144 -11.55 20.14 3.60
CA ALA A 144 -10.45 21.01 3.20
C ALA A 144 -9.66 21.59 4.39
N ALA A 145 -10.29 21.76 5.57
CA ALA A 145 -9.62 22.22 6.78
C ALA A 145 -8.61 21.19 7.32
N ASP A 146 -8.86 19.89 7.11
CA ASP A 146 -7.97 18.82 7.59
C ASP A 146 -6.66 18.73 6.83
N ALA A 147 -6.55 19.41 5.68
CA ALA A 147 -5.30 19.50 4.93
C ALA A 147 -4.13 20.05 5.77
N SER A 148 -4.42 20.86 6.82
CA SER A 148 -3.40 21.35 7.74
C SER A 148 -2.74 20.27 8.59
N LEU A 149 -3.33 19.07 8.70
CA LEU A 149 -2.71 17.94 9.41
C LEU A 149 -1.43 17.48 8.73
N PHE A 150 -1.31 17.66 7.42
CA PHE A 150 -0.05 17.37 6.71
C PHE A 150 1.10 18.20 7.27
N ASP A 151 0.89 19.51 7.46
CA ASP A 151 1.88 20.42 8.07
C ASP A 151 2.15 20.13 9.53
N GLU A 152 1.15 19.67 10.26
CA GLU A 152 1.31 19.22 11.64
C GLU A 152 2.25 18.00 11.71
N MET A 153 2.06 17.01 10.84
CA MET A 153 2.87 15.80 10.84
C MET A 153 4.29 16.02 10.32
N LEU A 154 4.49 16.94 9.37
CA LEU A 154 5.82 17.35 8.94
C LEU A 154 6.61 18.02 10.07
N ARG A 155 6.00 18.97 10.79
CA ARG A 155 6.63 19.58 11.98
C ARG A 155 6.98 18.55 13.04
N LYS A 156 6.17 17.50 13.19
CA LYS A 156 6.47 16.41 14.12
C LYS A 156 7.68 15.58 13.67
N ARG A 157 7.79 15.24 12.38
CA ARG A 157 8.97 14.57 11.79
C ARG A 157 10.24 15.42 11.94
N GLU A 158 10.14 16.74 11.82
CA GLU A 158 11.27 17.66 12.03
C GLU A 158 11.79 17.64 13.47
N VAL A 159 10.88 17.51 14.44
CA VAL A 159 11.22 17.43 15.88
C VAL A 159 11.71 16.03 16.27
N ASP A 160 11.14 14.99 15.67
CA ASP A 160 11.46 13.59 15.92
C ASP A 160 11.67 12.84 14.60
N ALA A 161 12.94 12.65 14.25
CA ALA A 161 13.32 11.97 13.01
C ALA A 161 12.90 10.48 12.97
N THR A 162 12.51 9.88 14.10
CA THR A 162 11.99 8.50 14.15
C THR A 162 10.49 8.43 13.80
N PHE A 163 9.80 9.57 13.84
CA PHE A 163 8.39 9.65 13.47
C PHE A 163 8.22 9.58 11.94
N ASP A 164 7.75 8.43 11.45
CA ASP A 164 7.35 8.27 10.05
C ASP A 164 5.86 8.66 9.86
N PRO A 165 5.55 9.76 9.14
CA PRO A 165 4.18 10.15 8.89
C PRO A 165 3.40 9.19 7.98
N GLY A 166 4.05 8.22 7.33
CA GLY A 166 3.47 7.48 6.21
C GLY A 166 3.35 8.39 5.00
N MET A 167 4.49 8.93 4.57
CA MET A 167 4.59 10.12 3.70
C MET A 167 3.80 10.00 2.39
N ASP A 168 3.76 8.82 1.78
CA ASP A 168 3.01 8.55 0.56
C ASP A 168 1.49 8.72 0.76
N ALA A 169 0.94 8.09 1.79
CA ALA A 169 -0.47 8.22 2.13
C ALA A 169 -0.81 9.64 2.63
N ALA A 170 0.09 10.29 3.36
CA ALA A 170 -0.05 11.67 3.81
C ALA A 170 -0.14 12.66 2.64
N ILE A 171 0.75 12.55 1.64
CA ILE A 171 0.71 13.36 0.42
C ILE A 171 -0.58 13.07 -0.36
N ALA A 172 -0.96 11.80 -0.51
CA ALA A 172 -2.17 11.42 -1.24
C ALA A 172 -3.42 12.05 -0.58
N CYS A 173 -3.54 11.98 0.74
CA CYS A 173 -4.60 12.63 1.50
C CYS A 173 -4.55 14.16 1.35
N PHE A 174 -3.37 14.77 1.46
CA PHE A 174 -3.21 16.22 1.30
C PHE A 174 -3.69 16.71 -0.08
N ILE A 175 -3.32 16.01 -1.16
CA ILE A 175 -3.82 16.33 -2.51
C ILE A 175 -5.33 16.12 -2.60
N ALA A 176 -5.87 15.07 -1.98
CA ALA A 176 -7.32 14.81 -2.00
C ALA A 176 -8.12 15.95 -1.32
N LEU A 177 -7.61 16.48 -0.21
CA LEU A 177 -8.27 17.52 0.57
C LEU A 177 -8.04 18.94 0.03
N ALA A 178 -6.86 19.21 -0.53
CA ALA A 178 -6.46 20.54 -1.01
C ALA A 178 -6.56 20.71 -2.54
N GLY A 179 -6.82 19.64 -3.28
CA GLY A 179 -6.97 19.62 -4.73
C GLY A 179 -5.73 20.16 -5.46
N GLU A 180 -5.97 21.00 -6.47
CA GLU A 180 -4.93 21.60 -7.32
C GLU A 180 -3.86 22.37 -6.53
N ARG A 181 -4.26 23.06 -5.45
CA ARG A 181 -3.31 23.76 -4.57
C ARG A 181 -2.39 22.79 -3.84
N GLY A 182 -2.94 21.65 -3.40
CA GLY A 182 -2.18 20.58 -2.77
C GLY A 182 -1.14 20.00 -3.72
N LEU A 183 -1.55 19.66 -4.94
CA LEU A 183 -0.64 19.17 -5.98
C LEU A 183 0.47 20.17 -6.29
N GLY A 184 0.13 21.45 -6.49
CA GLY A 184 1.11 22.50 -6.77
C GLY A 184 2.20 22.63 -5.71
N ARG A 185 1.86 22.45 -4.44
CA ARG A 185 2.84 22.46 -3.34
C ARG A 185 3.72 21.22 -3.36
N VAL A 186 3.14 20.04 -3.62
CA VAL A 186 3.87 18.76 -3.73
C VAL A 186 4.87 18.81 -4.89
N GLU A 187 4.47 19.38 -6.03
CA GLU A 187 5.34 19.60 -7.17
C GLU A 187 6.58 20.42 -6.80
N GLN A 188 6.38 21.56 -6.14
CA GLN A 188 7.47 22.44 -5.73
C GLN A 188 8.41 21.78 -4.72
N ALA A 189 7.84 21.15 -3.69
CA ALA A 189 8.60 20.61 -2.58
C ALA A 189 9.36 19.32 -2.93
N TYR A 190 8.73 18.41 -3.69
CA TYR A 190 9.21 17.03 -3.82
C TYR A 190 9.58 16.61 -5.24
N LEU A 191 9.09 17.30 -6.27
CA LEU A 191 9.36 16.92 -7.67
C LEU A 191 10.36 17.87 -8.35
N ALA A 192 10.11 19.18 -8.28
CA ALA A 192 10.91 20.21 -8.92
C ALA A 192 12.18 20.57 -8.14
N SER A 193 12.15 20.44 -6.81
CA SER A 193 13.32 20.73 -5.97
C SER A 193 14.41 19.68 -6.16
N SER A 194 15.63 20.13 -6.48
CA SER A 194 16.82 19.27 -6.51
C SER A 194 17.21 18.76 -5.13
N ASP A 195 16.82 19.49 -4.09
CA ASP A 195 17.21 19.24 -2.70
C ASP A 195 16.23 18.28 -2.00
N ALA A 196 15.14 17.90 -2.67
CA ALA A 196 14.18 16.96 -2.14
C ALA A 196 14.81 15.57 -1.94
N GLU A 197 14.64 15.02 -0.73
CA GLU A 197 15.08 13.67 -0.39
C GLU A 197 14.47 12.63 -1.35
N TYR A 198 15.24 11.58 -1.64
CA TYR A 198 14.82 10.49 -2.54
C TYR A 198 13.49 9.88 -2.07
N LEU A 199 13.39 9.53 -0.78
CA LEU A 199 12.23 8.84 -0.23
C LEU A 199 10.97 9.70 -0.27
N ASP A 200 11.10 11.01 -0.04
CA ASP A 200 9.99 11.95 -0.13
C ASP A 200 9.55 12.17 -1.58
N SER A 201 10.50 12.25 -2.52
CA SER A 201 10.22 12.31 -3.97
C SER A 201 9.49 11.03 -4.43
N PHE A 202 9.95 9.86 -3.96
CA PHE A 202 9.33 8.57 -4.25
C PHE A 202 7.91 8.47 -3.66
N ALA A 203 7.71 8.94 -2.42
CA ALA A 203 6.40 9.03 -1.80
C ALA A 203 5.45 9.92 -2.59
N ALA A 204 5.91 11.08 -3.07
CA ALA A 204 5.12 11.99 -3.91
C ALA A 204 4.71 11.35 -5.24
N ILE A 205 5.62 10.63 -5.90
CA ILE A 205 5.32 9.88 -7.13
C ILE A 205 4.22 8.84 -6.88
N ASN A 206 4.34 8.05 -5.79
CA ASN A 206 3.34 7.05 -5.45
C ASN A 206 1.98 7.67 -5.12
N ALA A 207 1.95 8.78 -4.39
CA ALA A 207 0.72 9.50 -4.10
C ALA A 207 0.01 9.97 -5.38
N ILE A 208 0.76 10.57 -6.32
CA ILE A 208 0.21 11.00 -7.62
C ILE A 208 -0.28 9.81 -8.44
N ARG A 209 0.41 8.67 -8.39
CA ARG A 209 -0.03 7.42 -9.04
C ARG A 209 -1.35 6.90 -8.45
N VAL A 210 -1.52 6.93 -7.13
CA VAL A 210 -2.78 6.57 -6.46
C VAL A 210 -3.91 7.50 -6.92
N HIS A 211 -3.64 8.80 -7.06
CA HIS A 211 -4.60 9.75 -7.63
C HIS A 211 -5.01 9.40 -9.06
N GLY A 212 -4.04 9.08 -9.93
CA GLY A 212 -4.32 8.75 -11.33
C GLY A 212 -4.99 7.39 -11.52
N THR A 213 -4.93 6.48 -10.55
CA THR A 213 -5.45 5.11 -10.68
C THR A 213 -6.74 4.90 -9.89
N GLN A 214 -6.80 5.35 -8.64
CA GLN A 214 -7.84 5.01 -7.69
C GLN A 214 -8.68 6.21 -7.24
N LEU A 215 -8.07 7.30 -6.74
CA LEU A 215 -8.83 8.43 -6.14
C LEU A 215 -9.50 9.36 -7.17
N LYS A 216 -8.84 9.62 -8.31
CA LYS A 216 -9.38 10.41 -9.43
C LYS A 216 -9.87 11.82 -9.06
N VAL A 217 -9.26 12.45 -8.04
CA VAL A 217 -9.59 13.82 -7.59
C VAL A 217 -9.19 14.87 -8.64
N LEU A 218 -8.10 14.62 -9.37
CA LEU A 218 -7.60 15.49 -10.44
C LEU A 218 -7.52 14.72 -11.77
N PRO A 219 -7.66 15.41 -12.92
CA PRO A 219 -7.52 14.78 -14.24
C PRO A 219 -6.14 14.14 -14.42
N ARG A 220 -6.08 12.99 -15.11
CA ARG A 220 -4.81 12.27 -15.35
C ARG A 220 -3.80 13.11 -16.11
N GLU A 221 -4.26 13.94 -17.04
CA GLU A 221 -3.41 14.84 -17.83
C GLU A 221 -2.69 15.83 -16.92
N ARG A 222 -3.35 16.30 -15.86
CA ARG A 222 -2.77 17.22 -14.87
C ARG A 222 -1.77 16.52 -13.97
N LEU A 223 -2.08 15.29 -13.54
CA LEU A 223 -1.17 14.45 -12.75
C LEU A 223 0.06 14.04 -13.57
N ALA A 224 -0.12 13.72 -14.85
CA ALA A 224 0.98 13.46 -15.78
C ALA A 224 1.88 14.69 -15.91
N ALA A 225 1.31 15.89 -16.03
CA ALA A 225 2.07 17.13 -16.05
C ALA A 225 2.97 17.31 -14.80
N ALA A 226 2.49 16.92 -13.62
CA ALA A 226 3.29 16.91 -12.40
C ALA A 226 4.46 15.91 -12.48
N LEU A 227 4.18 14.67 -12.90
CA LEU A 227 5.20 13.63 -13.03
C LEU A 227 6.28 13.97 -14.07
N ARG A 228 5.96 14.74 -15.12
CA ARG A 228 6.94 15.19 -16.12
C ARG A 228 8.09 15.98 -15.49
N LEU A 229 7.88 16.66 -14.35
CA LEU A 229 8.95 17.38 -13.63
C LEU A 229 10.11 16.44 -13.24
N MET A 230 9.81 15.17 -12.96
CA MET A 230 10.82 14.17 -12.62
C MET A 230 11.72 13.80 -13.79
N LEU A 231 11.31 14.07 -15.04
CA LEU A 231 12.17 13.86 -16.21
C LEU A 231 13.37 14.82 -16.24
N CYS A 232 13.37 15.87 -15.42
CA CYS A 232 14.53 16.74 -15.20
C CYS A 232 15.54 16.16 -14.19
N ARG A 233 15.21 15.05 -13.51
CA ARG A 233 16.06 14.36 -12.52
C ARG A 233 16.39 12.95 -13.04
N PRO A 234 17.46 12.78 -13.85
CA PRO A 234 17.71 11.53 -14.58
C PRO A 234 17.69 10.26 -13.73
N THR A 235 18.22 10.30 -12.51
CA THR A 235 18.26 9.15 -11.58
C THR A 235 16.90 8.72 -11.03
N LEU A 236 15.85 9.52 -11.26
CA LEU A 236 14.48 9.26 -10.82
C LEU A 236 13.48 9.17 -11.97
N ALA A 237 13.93 9.43 -13.21
CA ALA A 237 13.05 9.53 -14.36
C ALA A 237 12.39 8.19 -14.69
N ASP A 238 13.09 7.07 -14.48
CA ASP A 238 12.56 5.72 -14.69
C ASP A 238 11.33 5.41 -13.82
N LEU A 239 11.22 6.06 -12.65
CA LEU A 239 10.10 5.87 -11.73
C LEU A 239 8.76 6.40 -12.28
N VAL A 240 8.80 7.40 -13.19
CA VAL A 240 7.60 8.06 -13.72
C VAL A 240 7.30 7.74 -15.18
N ILE A 241 8.30 7.35 -15.97
CA ILE A 241 8.13 7.03 -17.40
C ILE A 241 7.03 5.98 -17.64
N PRO A 242 6.93 4.89 -16.84
CA PRO A 242 5.85 3.92 -16.99
C PRO A 242 4.45 4.49 -16.69
N ASP A 243 4.32 5.45 -15.77
CA ASP A 243 3.05 6.12 -15.50
C ASP A 243 2.63 6.99 -16.68
N LEU A 244 3.57 7.76 -17.24
CA LEU A 244 3.34 8.58 -18.43
C LEU A 244 2.88 7.71 -19.63
N ALA A 245 3.56 6.58 -19.86
CA ALA A 245 3.16 5.64 -20.91
C ALA A 245 1.76 5.05 -20.66
N ARG A 246 1.47 4.59 -19.43
CA ARG A 246 0.16 4.03 -19.06
C ARG A 246 -0.96 5.05 -19.18
N TRP A 247 -0.68 6.33 -18.97
CA TRP A 247 -1.65 7.41 -19.08
C TRP A 247 -1.72 8.03 -20.49
N GLY A 248 -0.97 7.50 -21.45
CA GLY A 248 -0.99 7.98 -22.84
C GLY A 248 -0.38 9.37 -23.01
N ASP A 249 0.47 9.80 -22.08
CA ASP A 249 1.16 11.07 -22.16
C ASP A 249 2.35 10.95 -23.11
N TRP A 250 2.14 11.33 -24.36
CA TRP A 250 3.16 11.26 -25.41
C TRP A 250 3.92 12.57 -25.62
N SER A 251 3.71 13.57 -24.77
CA SER A 251 4.30 14.91 -24.94
C SER A 251 5.81 14.95 -24.72
N MET A 252 6.40 13.87 -24.19
CA MET A 252 7.79 13.80 -23.74
C MET A 252 8.68 12.87 -24.56
N ILE A 253 8.30 12.52 -25.80
CA ILE A 253 9.09 11.64 -26.68
C ILE A 253 10.57 12.06 -26.75
N ASP A 254 10.85 13.31 -27.11
CA ASP A 254 12.23 13.78 -27.28
C ASP A 254 13.00 13.81 -25.96
N ARG A 255 12.34 14.21 -24.86
CA ARG A 255 12.99 14.22 -23.55
C ARG A 255 13.33 12.81 -23.08
N VAL A 256 12.43 11.85 -23.28
CA VAL A 256 12.63 10.43 -22.92
C VAL A 256 13.72 9.79 -23.79
N ALA A 257 13.76 10.09 -25.08
CA ALA A 257 14.85 9.64 -25.95
C ALA A 257 16.20 10.21 -25.49
N LYS A 258 16.26 11.52 -25.22
CA LYS A 258 17.48 12.18 -24.72
C LYS A 258 17.96 11.59 -23.39
N LEU A 259 17.04 11.24 -22.49
CA LEU A 259 17.36 10.57 -21.23
C LEU A 259 18.03 9.19 -21.45
N PHE A 260 17.66 8.45 -22.49
CA PHE A 260 18.35 7.22 -22.87
C PHE A 260 19.78 7.51 -23.35
N GLU A 261 19.94 8.52 -24.19
CA GLU A 261 21.23 8.93 -24.79
C GLU A 261 22.24 9.39 -23.74
N GLU A 262 21.76 10.12 -22.73
CA GLU A 262 22.58 10.71 -21.65
C GLU A 262 22.76 9.76 -20.44
N ALA A 263 22.08 8.61 -20.42
CA ALA A 263 22.08 7.71 -19.25
C ALA A 263 23.48 7.18 -18.93
N ASN A 264 23.91 7.41 -17.69
CA ASN A 264 25.11 6.83 -17.08
C ASN A 264 24.75 5.61 -16.20
N GLU A 265 25.73 5.05 -15.49
CA GLU A 265 25.54 3.88 -14.61
C GLU A 265 24.48 4.11 -13.52
N GLU A 266 24.40 5.31 -12.96
CA GLU A 266 23.44 5.68 -11.90
C GLU A 266 22.00 5.74 -12.44
N ALA A 267 21.83 6.07 -13.73
CA ALA A 267 20.55 6.13 -14.42
C ALA A 267 20.28 4.89 -15.30
N ARG A 268 20.93 3.75 -15.02
CA ARG A 268 20.84 2.54 -15.88
C ARG A 268 19.43 2.02 -16.14
N PHE A 269 18.48 2.27 -15.22
CA PHE A 269 17.09 1.84 -15.37
C PHE A 269 16.26 2.72 -16.31
N VAL A 270 16.75 3.92 -16.63
CA VAL A 270 16.11 4.85 -17.57
C VAL A 270 16.07 4.29 -18.98
N LYS A 271 17.16 3.65 -19.42
CA LYS A 271 17.25 3.10 -20.78
C LYS A 271 16.12 2.10 -21.09
N PRO A 272 15.93 1.02 -20.31
CA PRO A 272 14.82 0.10 -20.58
C PRO A 272 13.47 0.79 -20.46
N ALA A 273 13.26 1.70 -19.50
CA ALA A 273 12.00 2.43 -19.35
C ALA A 273 11.68 3.33 -20.57
N ALA A 274 12.69 4.01 -21.12
CA ALA A 274 12.55 4.89 -22.28
C ALA A 274 12.18 4.12 -23.55
N VAL A 275 12.88 3.01 -23.84
CA VAL A 275 12.56 2.12 -24.98
C VAL A 275 11.12 1.65 -24.89
N LEU A 276 10.75 1.21 -23.70
CA LEU A 276 9.43 0.75 -23.37
C LEU A 276 8.37 1.85 -23.63
N TYR A 277 8.54 3.06 -23.10
CA TYR A 277 7.64 4.18 -23.36
C TYR A 277 7.47 4.48 -24.86
N LEU A 278 8.58 4.52 -25.61
CA LEU A 278 8.54 4.80 -27.04
C LEU A 278 7.88 3.67 -27.84
N LYS A 279 8.07 2.41 -27.42
CA LYS A 279 7.43 1.24 -28.03
C LYS A 279 5.91 1.27 -27.84
N THR A 280 5.43 1.75 -26.70
CA THR A 280 3.98 1.87 -26.42
C THR A 280 3.36 3.07 -27.12
N CYS A 281 4.14 4.10 -27.43
CA CYS A 281 3.65 5.32 -28.08
C CYS A 281 3.26 5.04 -29.55
N PRO A 282 2.03 5.38 -29.97
CA PRO A 282 1.55 5.13 -31.34
C PRO A 282 2.04 6.15 -32.37
N LEU A 283 2.75 7.21 -31.96
CA LEU A 283 3.15 8.30 -32.83
C LEU A 283 4.38 7.94 -33.67
N PRO A 284 4.44 8.33 -34.96
CA PRO A 284 5.61 8.06 -35.82
C PRO A 284 6.94 8.56 -35.24
N ALA A 285 6.92 9.72 -34.56
CA ALA A 285 8.09 10.30 -33.91
C ALA A 285 8.71 9.35 -32.85
N ALA A 286 7.91 8.51 -32.19
CA ALA A 286 8.42 7.53 -31.24
C ALA A 286 9.11 6.35 -31.93
N ALA A 287 8.59 5.91 -33.09
CA ALA A 287 9.25 4.90 -33.91
C ALA A 287 10.59 5.41 -34.45
N GLU A 288 10.65 6.65 -34.94
CA GLU A 288 11.89 7.31 -35.35
C GLU A 288 12.88 7.43 -34.20
N ALA A 289 12.42 7.78 -33.00
CA ALA A 289 13.26 7.82 -31.80
C ALA A 289 13.82 6.43 -31.45
N LEU A 290 13.01 5.37 -31.51
CA LEU A 290 13.48 4.01 -31.28
C LEU A 290 14.59 3.57 -32.24
N GLU A 291 14.49 3.91 -33.52
CA GLU A 291 15.58 3.60 -34.47
C GLU A 291 16.88 4.30 -34.10
N ARG A 292 16.81 5.56 -33.65
CA ARG A 292 17.99 6.28 -33.12
C ARG A 292 18.57 5.57 -31.90
N LEU A 293 17.71 5.15 -30.95
CA LEU A 293 18.18 4.42 -29.77
C LEU A 293 18.83 3.07 -30.14
N ARG A 294 18.31 2.35 -31.15
CA ARG A 294 18.92 1.09 -31.64
C ARG A 294 20.30 1.31 -32.23
N ALA A 295 20.53 2.43 -32.90
CA ALA A 295 21.86 2.76 -33.43
C ALA A 295 22.88 3.04 -32.31
N ILE A 296 22.43 3.49 -31.14
CA ILE A 296 23.28 3.80 -29.98
C ILE A 296 23.56 2.54 -29.14
N ASP A 297 22.53 1.75 -28.84
CA ASP A 297 22.61 0.61 -27.93
C ASP A 297 21.56 -0.46 -28.29
N ALA A 298 21.82 -1.18 -29.39
CA ALA A 298 20.93 -2.22 -29.92
C ALA A 298 20.62 -3.33 -28.88
N GLN A 299 21.59 -3.67 -28.03
CA GLN A 299 21.43 -4.72 -27.04
C GLN A 299 20.38 -4.35 -25.99
N THR A 300 20.46 -3.13 -25.44
CA THR A 300 19.49 -2.66 -24.45
C THR A 300 18.09 -2.54 -25.05
N VAL A 301 17.98 -2.04 -26.28
CA VAL A 301 16.69 -1.95 -26.97
C VAL A 301 16.08 -3.33 -27.17
N GLN A 302 16.84 -4.28 -27.73
CA GLN A 302 16.35 -5.65 -27.96
C GLN A 302 15.90 -6.33 -26.66
N ALA A 303 16.68 -6.18 -25.58
CA ALA A 303 16.35 -6.75 -24.28
C ALA A 303 15.06 -6.15 -23.70
N ALA A 304 14.89 -4.82 -23.78
CA ALA A 304 13.68 -4.15 -23.32
C ALA A 304 12.45 -4.53 -24.15
N GLU A 305 12.58 -4.61 -25.47
CA GLU A 305 11.49 -5.00 -26.38
C GLU A 305 11.03 -6.44 -26.17
N ALA A 306 11.95 -7.35 -25.84
CA ALA A 306 11.65 -8.75 -25.51
C ALA A 306 11.07 -8.91 -24.09
N SER A 307 11.18 -7.89 -23.25
CA SER A 307 10.67 -7.96 -21.88
C SER A 307 9.13 -7.94 -21.86
N MET A 308 8.54 -8.80 -21.03
CA MET A 308 7.10 -8.77 -20.73
C MET A 308 6.74 -7.68 -19.70
N ARG A 309 7.65 -6.76 -19.38
CA ARG A 309 7.55 -5.80 -18.26
C ARG A 309 6.41 -4.76 -18.40
N PHE A 310 5.62 -4.81 -19.47
CA PHE A 310 4.43 -3.98 -19.65
C PHE A 310 3.08 -4.68 -19.62
N TYR A 311 3.02 -5.97 -19.28
CA TYR A 311 1.72 -6.56 -18.97
C TYR A 311 1.34 -6.25 -17.51
N ASN A 312 0.42 -5.30 -17.35
CA ASN A 312 -0.41 -5.02 -16.17
C ASN A 312 0.27 -5.26 -14.80
N GLY A 313 1.09 -4.31 -14.36
CA GLY A 313 1.46 -4.27 -12.94
C GLY A 313 0.18 -4.10 -12.10
N PRO A 314 -0.04 -4.89 -11.04
CA PRO A 314 -1.18 -4.71 -10.16
C PRO A 314 -1.14 -3.28 -9.58
N THR A 315 -2.31 -2.67 -9.45
CA THR A 315 -2.55 -1.59 -8.47
C THR A 315 -1.84 -1.99 -7.18
N THR A 316 -0.84 -1.21 -6.78
CA THR A 316 -0.04 -1.33 -5.56
C THR A 316 -0.48 -2.47 -4.64
N VAL A 317 0.33 -3.54 -4.59
CA VAL A 317 0.19 -4.63 -3.61
C VAL A 317 0.12 -3.99 -2.20
N PRO A 318 -0.79 -4.42 -1.32
CA PRO A 318 -0.80 -3.98 0.08
C PRO A 318 0.59 -4.18 0.68
N VAL A 319 1.06 -3.20 1.46
CA VAL A 319 2.27 -3.39 2.28
C VAL A 319 2.03 -4.64 3.12
N PRO A 320 2.83 -5.72 2.95
CA PRO A 320 2.65 -6.91 3.76
C PRO A 320 2.85 -6.56 5.23
N PRO A 321 2.13 -7.21 6.15
CA PRO A 321 2.38 -7.02 7.59
C PRO A 321 3.85 -7.33 7.90
N PRO A 322 4.45 -6.66 8.90
CA PRO A 322 5.83 -6.95 9.28
C PRO A 322 5.95 -8.43 9.67
N SER A 323 7.00 -9.08 9.18
CA SER A 323 7.43 -10.39 9.68
C SER A 323 8.03 -10.23 11.06
N ASP A 324 7.69 -11.13 11.99
CA ASP A 324 8.19 -11.17 13.37
C ASP A 324 9.73 -11.31 13.52
N ASP A 325 10.45 -11.49 12.40
CA ASP A 325 11.89 -11.73 12.39
C ASP A 325 12.76 -10.51 12.76
N ASP A 326 12.24 -9.29 12.71
CA ASP A 326 12.99 -8.07 13.07
C ASP A 326 13.20 -7.88 14.59
N ALA A 327 12.62 -8.74 15.43
CA ALA A 327 12.81 -8.70 16.88
C ALA A 327 14.01 -9.54 17.39
N SER A 328 14.71 -10.28 16.53
CA SER A 328 15.71 -11.28 16.99
C SER A 328 17.17 -11.01 16.61
N SER A 329 17.49 -9.95 15.86
CA SER A 329 18.87 -9.63 15.44
C SER A 329 19.70 -8.87 16.51
N GLY A 330 19.46 -9.16 17.78
CA GLY A 330 20.06 -8.46 18.91
C GLY A 330 20.60 -9.39 20.00
N LEU A 331 21.23 -10.52 19.67
CA LEU A 331 22.08 -11.29 20.60
C LEU A 331 23.00 -12.24 19.83
N GLN A 332 24.18 -11.74 19.44
CA GLN A 332 25.35 -12.58 19.20
C GLN A 332 26.58 -11.97 19.88
N ALA A 333 26.99 -12.59 20.98
CA ALA A 333 28.37 -12.74 21.46
C ALA A 333 28.38 -13.82 22.55
N PRO A 334 29.48 -14.56 22.78
CA PRO A 334 30.80 -14.46 22.16
C PRO A 334 31.09 -15.48 21.05
#